data_AF-A0AAV4TU90-F1
#
_entry.id   AF-A0AAV4TU90-F1
#
_cell.length_a   1.000
_cell.length_b   1.000
_cell.length_c   1.000
_cell.angle_alpha   90.00
_cell.angle_beta   90.00
_cell.angle_gamma   90.00
#
_symmetry.space_group_name_H-M   'P 1'
#
loop_
_entity.id
_entity.type
_entity.pdbx_description
1 polymer ?
#
loop_
_entity_poly.entity_id
_entity_poly.type
_entity_poly.pdbx_seq_one_letter_code
_entity_poly.pdbx_strand_id
1 'polypeptide(L)'
;MCDPGIICFQHCQKKEKVFCFKFPDVCNFCNAQLSNVELRIPPFRIPYPFRDATKEFNCIIIKPTHGDFLNNYRNSSDLHIGVTDSAGYIYEYDVNGITKSKTQAWYQCLPIKVMDKMNSSLKIYWDEILHNVFDQNFWTIERYDSEEHNCYSFVLAFLRSLHLQELDPYLYSKNNLLSTVCFFPSSNCCKIHKFIQAVESSKCNCSIKLHSQG
;
A
#
# COMPACT_ATOMS: atom_id res chain seq x y z
N MET A 1 3.51 -6.66 -13.04
CA MET A 1 4.83 -6.13 -13.44
C MET A 1 5.85 -6.29 -12.32
N CYS A 2 7.12 -6.57 -12.67
CA CYS A 2 8.25 -6.54 -11.72
C CYS A 2 8.63 -5.10 -11.35
N ASP A 3 9.41 -4.93 -10.28
CA ASP A 3 9.96 -3.64 -9.84
C ASP A 3 10.62 -2.89 -11.02
N PRO A 4 10.05 -1.76 -11.48
CA PRO A 4 10.55 -1.01 -12.63
C PRO A 4 11.82 -0.20 -12.32
N GLY A 5 12.24 -0.14 -11.05
CA GLY A 5 13.50 0.48 -10.65
C GLY A 5 13.53 2.00 -10.75
N ILE A 6 12.62 2.64 -10.01
CA ILE A 6 12.58 4.11 -9.96
C ILE A 6 13.80 4.66 -9.22
N ILE A 7 14.47 5.61 -9.86
CA ILE A 7 15.64 6.33 -9.36
C ILE A 7 15.21 7.72 -8.90
N CYS A 8 15.68 8.13 -7.72
CA CYS A 8 15.57 9.48 -7.19
C CYS A 8 16.95 10.14 -7.18
N PHE A 9 17.05 11.40 -7.60
CA PHE A 9 18.26 12.21 -7.46
C PHE A 9 17.92 13.71 -7.29
N GLN A 10 18.92 14.52 -6.95
CA GLN A 10 18.79 15.99 -6.89
C GLN A 10 20.04 16.68 -7.40
N HIS A 11 19.87 17.68 -8.26
CA HIS A 11 20.96 18.44 -8.87
C HIS A 11 20.91 19.94 -8.50
N CYS A 12 20.45 20.82 -9.39
CA CYS A 12 20.58 22.27 -9.23
C CYS A 12 19.52 22.87 -8.29
N GLN A 13 18.29 22.37 -8.35
CA GLN A 13 17.17 22.87 -7.56
C GLN A 13 17.15 22.27 -6.15
N LYS A 14 17.33 23.11 -5.12
CA LYS A 14 17.39 22.67 -3.70
C LYS A 14 16.10 22.03 -3.20
N LYS A 15 14.95 22.43 -3.74
CA LYS A 15 13.63 21.95 -3.30
C LYS A 15 13.06 20.83 -4.18
N GLU A 16 13.66 20.56 -5.34
CA GLU A 16 13.12 19.60 -6.30
C GLU A 16 13.93 18.31 -6.28
N LYS A 17 13.22 17.18 -6.17
CA LYS A 17 13.78 15.84 -6.41
C LYS A 17 13.29 15.36 -7.76
N VAL A 18 14.16 14.70 -8.50
CA VAL A 18 13.83 14.13 -9.82
C VAL A 18 13.65 12.63 -9.68
N PHE A 19 12.58 12.13 -10.28
CA PHE A 19 12.23 10.72 -10.32
C PHE A 19 12.21 10.23 -11.76
N CYS A 20 12.87 9.10 -12.03
CA CYS A 20 12.99 8.55 -13.38
C CYS A 20 13.19 7.03 -13.36
N PHE A 21 12.79 6.34 -14.44
CA PHE A 21 13.10 4.92 -14.63
C PHE A 21 14.52 4.70 -15.19
N LYS A 22 15.06 5.72 -15.86
CA LYS A 22 16.41 5.75 -16.40
C LYS A 22 17.04 7.10 -16.05
N PHE A 23 18.26 7.05 -15.53
CA PHE A 23 19.01 8.26 -15.21
C PHE A 23 19.25 9.09 -16.49
N PRO A 24 18.86 10.37 -16.53
CA PRO A 24 19.00 11.19 -17.73
C PRO A 24 20.44 11.70 -17.91
N ASP A 25 20.83 11.99 -19.16
CA ASP A 25 22.16 12.55 -19.47
C ASP A 25 22.25 14.05 -19.15
N VAL A 26 21.12 14.76 -19.20
CA VAL A 26 21.02 16.21 -18.97
C VAL A 26 19.97 16.53 -17.91
N CYS A 27 20.20 17.63 -17.18
CA CYS A 27 19.27 18.11 -16.17
C CYS A 27 18.10 18.87 -16.82
N ASN A 28 16.86 18.42 -16.63
CA ASN A 28 15.66 19.07 -17.20
C ASN A 28 15.37 20.48 -16.65
N PHE A 29 16.15 20.99 -15.70
CA PHE A 29 15.97 22.33 -15.11
C PHE A 29 17.02 23.36 -15.55
N CYS A 30 18.28 22.93 -15.72
CA CYS A 30 19.38 23.83 -16.08
C CYS A 30 20.15 23.39 -17.33
N ASN A 31 19.73 22.28 -17.95
CA ASN A 31 20.32 21.65 -19.14
C ASN A 31 21.80 21.24 -19.02
N ALA A 32 22.38 21.29 -17.81
CA ALA A 32 23.74 20.81 -17.58
C ALA A 32 23.84 19.28 -17.73
N GLN A 33 24.98 18.80 -18.24
CA GLN A 33 25.27 17.39 -18.39
C GLN A 33 25.48 16.75 -17.02
N LEU A 34 24.62 15.79 -16.64
CA LEU A 34 24.57 15.22 -15.30
C LEU A 34 25.80 14.36 -14.97
N SER A 35 26.56 13.92 -15.98
CA SER A 35 27.83 13.20 -15.81
C SER A 35 28.97 14.08 -15.27
N ASN A 36 28.88 15.40 -15.43
CA ASN A 36 29.99 16.34 -15.20
C ASN A 36 29.72 17.33 -14.06
N VAL A 37 28.66 17.10 -13.29
CA VAL A 37 28.20 17.99 -12.22
C VAL A 37 28.07 17.22 -10.92
N GLU A 38 28.31 17.92 -9.81
CA GLU A 38 28.05 17.35 -8.50
C GLU A 38 26.54 17.38 -8.20
N LEU A 39 26.00 16.23 -7.83
CA LEU A 39 24.60 16.09 -7.43
C LEU A 39 24.49 16.37 -5.94
N ARG A 40 23.50 17.20 -5.56
CA ARG A 40 23.16 17.43 -4.14
C ARG A 40 22.73 16.14 -3.45
N ILE A 41 21.99 15.30 -4.18
CA ILE A 41 21.62 13.96 -3.73
C ILE A 41 21.98 13.00 -4.87
N PRO A 42 22.90 12.04 -4.63
CA PRO A 42 23.29 11.06 -5.64
C PRO A 42 22.09 10.19 -6.05
N PRO A 43 22.10 9.59 -7.25
CA PRO A 43 21.03 8.73 -7.69
C PRO A 43 20.95 7.48 -6.79
N PHE A 44 19.76 7.20 -6.27
CA PHE A 44 19.47 5.98 -5.53
C PHE A 44 18.12 5.40 -5.94
N ARG A 45 17.97 4.07 -5.81
CA ARG A 45 16.69 3.39 -6.09
C ARG A 45 15.73 3.58 -4.93
N ILE A 46 14.49 3.93 -5.25
CA ILE A 46 13.39 3.93 -4.29
C ILE A 46 12.95 2.47 -4.10
N PRO A 47 12.69 2.04 -2.85
CA PRO A 47 12.10 0.73 -2.60
C PRO A 47 10.75 0.58 -3.32
N TYR A 48 10.58 -0.53 -4.04
CA TYR A 48 9.31 -0.90 -4.65
C TYR A 48 8.30 -1.32 -3.56
N PRO A 49 7.18 -0.60 -3.37
CA PRO A 49 6.29 -0.81 -2.23
C PRO A 49 5.34 -2.00 -2.42
N PHE A 50 5.13 -2.46 -3.66
CA PHE A 50 4.16 -3.51 -3.95
C PHE A 50 4.77 -4.89 -3.80
N ARG A 51 4.00 -5.79 -3.19
CA ARG A 51 4.41 -7.14 -2.80
C ARG A 51 3.35 -8.15 -3.18
N ASP A 52 3.78 -9.40 -3.23
CA ASP A 52 2.92 -10.56 -3.37
C ASP A 52 2.36 -10.93 -2.00
N ALA A 53 1.03 -10.80 -1.82
CA ALA A 53 0.38 -11.04 -0.54
C ALA A 53 0.62 -12.45 0.01
N THR A 54 0.84 -13.45 -0.86
CA THR A 54 1.09 -14.83 -0.41
C THR A 54 2.43 -14.98 0.34
N LYS A 55 3.28 -13.96 0.28
CA LYS A 55 4.59 -13.88 0.95
C LYS A 55 4.60 -12.86 2.09
N GLU A 56 3.46 -12.23 2.36
CA GLU A 56 3.31 -11.22 3.40
C GLU A 56 2.42 -11.76 4.51
N PHE A 57 2.99 -11.93 5.71
CA PHE A 57 2.30 -12.60 6.82
C PHE A 57 1.69 -11.62 7.81
N ASN A 58 0.54 -11.98 8.39
CA ASN A 58 -0.14 -11.23 9.46
C ASN A 58 -0.23 -9.73 9.17
N CYS A 59 -0.76 -9.37 8.01
CA CYS A 59 -0.88 -7.98 7.61
C CYS A 59 -2.21 -7.70 6.93
N ILE A 60 -2.58 -6.42 6.93
CA ILE A 60 -3.63 -5.93 6.05
C ILE A 60 -2.99 -5.73 4.67
N ILE A 61 -3.71 -6.08 3.61
CA ILE A 61 -3.26 -5.87 2.23
C ILE A 61 -4.26 -5.00 1.49
N ILE A 62 -3.77 -4.12 0.61
CA ILE A 62 -4.60 -3.24 -0.21
C ILE A 62 -4.16 -3.28 -1.67
N LYS A 63 -5.12 -3.25 -2.58
CA LYS A 63 -4.90 -3.05 -4.01
C LYS A 63 -6.00 -2.19 -4.61
N PRO A 64 -5.83 -1.60 -5.80
CA PRO A 64 -6.96 -1.06 -6.54
C PRO A 64 -7.97 -2.17 -6.82
N THR A 65 -9.26 -1.85 -6.76
CA THR A 65 -10.31 -2.79 -7.14
C THR A 65 -10.13 -3.24 -8.60
N HIS A 66 -9.73 -2.31 -9.46
CA HIS A 66 -9.47 -2.55 -10.89
C HIS A 66 -8.06 -2.12 -11.29
N GLY A 67 -7.36 -2.98 -12.04
CA GLY A 67 -6.03 -2.69 -12.58
C GLY A 67 -4.92 -2.68 -11.52
N ASP A 68 -3.92 -1.81 -11.72
CA ASP A 68 -2.77 -1.67 -10.82
C ASP A 68 -2.51 -0.22 -10.38
N PHE A 69 -1.74 -0.07 -9.29
CA PHE A 69 -1.40 1.22 -8.69
C PHE A 69 -0.59 2.14 -9.61
N LEU A 70 0.19 1.58 -10.53
CA LEU A 70 1.09 2.34 -11.37
C LEU A 70 0.39 2.91 -12.59
N ASN A 71 -0.53 2.15 -13.18
CA ASN A 71 -1.06 2.38 -14.52
C ASN A 71 -2.53 2.79 -14.54
N ASN A 72 -3.32 2.33 -13.56
CA ASN A 72 -4.78 2.49 -13.61
C ASN A 72 -5.31 3.31 -12.44
N TYR A 73 -4.62 3.28 -11.29
CA TYR A 73 -5.07 3.95 -10.09
C TYR A 73 -5.09 5.48 -10.25
N ARG A 74 -6.19 6.08 -9.79
CA ARG A 74 -6.40 7.52 -9.62
C ARG A 74 -6.86 7.76 -8.19
N ASN A 75 -6.78 8.99 -7.71
CA ASN A 75 -7.26 9.33 -6.35
C ASN A 75 -8.75 9.03 -6.13
N SER A 76 -9.55 8.92 -7.20
CA SER A 76 -10.96 8.55 -7.16
C SER A 76 -11.20 7.05 -7.38
N SER A 77 -10.15 6.23 -7.50
CA SER A 77 -10.29 4.80 -7.72
C SER A 77 -10.61 4.08 -6.42
N ASP A 78 -11.57 3.17 -6.48
CA ASP A 78 -11.86 2.29 -5.34
C ASP A 78 -10.68 1.37 -5.03
N LEU A 79 -10.49 1.14 -3.74
CA LEU A 79 -9.51 0.22 -3.20
C LEU A 79 -10.23 -1.02 -2.65
N HIS A 80 -9.58 -2.16 -2.80
CA HIS A 80 -9.98 -3.42 -2.19
C HIS A 80 -8.97 -3.77 -1.09
N ILE A 81 -9.49 -4.29 0.02
CA ILE A 81 -8.73 -4.58 1.24
C ILE A 81 -8.95 -6.04 1.67
N GLY A 82 -7.90 -6.66 2.19
CA GLY A 82 -7.93 -8.02 2.72
C GLY A 82 -6.95 -8.19 3.88
N VAL A 83 -6.89 -9.40 4.42
CA VAL A 83 -6.03 -9.75 5.56
C VAL A 83 -5.27 -11.03 5.24
N THR A 84 -3.99 -11.10 5.61
CA THR A 84 -3.20 -12.33 5.52
C THR A 84 -2.97 -12.98 6.87
N ASP A 85 -3.00 -14.30 6.92
CA ASP A 85 -2.60 -15.09 8.11
C ASP A 85 -1.09 -15.36 8.14
N SER A 86 -0.62 -16.07 9.16
CA SER A 86 0.80 -16.41 9.31
C SER A 86 1.32 -17.39 8.26
N ALA A 87 0.43 -18.10 7.55
CA ALA A 87 0.75 -19.06 6.49
C ALA A 87 0.66 -18.44 5.08
N GLY A 88 0.31 -17.15 4.98
CA GLY A 88 0.17 -16.42 3.72
C GLY A 88 -1.13 -16.76 2.96
N TYR A 89 -2.16 -17.27 3.63
CA TYR A 89 -3.50 -17.26 3.06
C TYR A 89 -4.08 -15.86 3.15
N ILE A 90 -4.80 -15.50 2.11
CA ILE A 90 -5.50 -14.23 1.96
C ILE A 90 -6.97 -14.46 2.27
N TYR A 91 -7.50 -13.63 3.17
CA TYR A 91 -8.91 -13.56 3.53
C TYR A 91 -9.46 -12.27 2.95
N GLU A 92 -10.46 -12.39 2.09
CA GLU A 92 -11.10 -11.26 1.45
C GLU A 92 -12.60 -11.48 1.35
N TYR A 93 -13.34 -10.37 1.37
CA TYR A 93 -14.79 -10.35 1.22
C TYR A 93 -15.14 -9.42 0.08
N ASP A 94 -15.75 -9.96 -0.97
CA ASP A 94 -16.18 -9.21 -2.14
C ASP A 94 -17.60 -9.63 -2.57
N VAL A 95 -18.02 -9.18 -3.76
CA VAL A 95 -19.33 -9.51 -4.35
C VAL A 95 -19.60 -11.02 -4.46
N ASN A 96 -18.56 -11.86 -4.40
CA ASN A 96 -18.63 -13.32 -4.45
C ASN A 96 -18.61 -13.96 -3.06
N GLY A 97 -18.74 -13.17 -2.00
CA GLY A 97 -18.74 -13.65 -0.63
C GLY A 97 -17.34 -13.71 -0.02
N ILE A 98 -17.23 -14.33 1.15
CA ILE A 98 -15.95 -14.46 1.84
C ILE A 98 -15.13 -15.61 1.26
N THR A 99 -13.85 -15.36 1.07
CA THR A 99 -12.93 -16.37 0.52
C THR A 99 -11.64 -16.42 1.33
N LYS A 100 -11.07 -17.63 1.41
CA LYS A 100 -9.72 -17.89 1.92
C LYS A 100 -8.93 -18.58 0.81
N SER A 101 -7.87 -17.97 0.31
CA SER A 101 -7.09 -18.55 -0.79
C SER A 101 -5.63 -18.11 -0.82
N LYS A 102 -4.82 -18.80 -1.64
CA LYS A 102 -3.48 -18.34 -2.07
C LYS A 102 -3.53 -17.91 -3.53
N THR A 103 -4.33 -16.88 -3.81
CA THR A 103 -4.53 -16.38 -5.17
C THR A 103 -3.39 -15.46 -5.61
N GLN A 104 -3.11 -15.46 -6.92
CA GLN A 104 -2.20 -14.49 -7.55
C GLN A 104 -2.87 -13.14 -7.81
N ALA A 105 -4.18 -12.97 -7.55
CA ALA A 105 -4.88 -11.70 -7.72
C ALA A 105 -4.29 -10.56 -6.84
N TRP A 106 -3.55 -10.91 -5.78
CA TRP A 106 -2.90 -9.99 -4.84
C TRP A 106 -1.38 -9.90 -5.02
N TYR A 107 -0.85 -10.23 -6.21
CA TYR A 107 0.59 -10.19 -6.49
C TYR A 107 1.22 -8.79 -6.52
N GLN A 108 0.40 -7.75 -6.65
CA GLN A 108 0.78 -6.33 -6.60
C GLN A 108 -0.05 -5.57 -5.56
N CYS A 109 -0.06 -6.09 -4.34
CA CYS A 109 -0.70 -5.44 -3.22
C CYS A 109 0.28 -4.55 -2.46
N LEU A 110 -0.28 -3.69 -1.62
CA LEU A 110 0.44 -3.02 -0.56
C LEU A 110 0.17 -3.75 0.76
N PRO A 111 1.20 -4.33 1.41
CA PRO A 111 1.10 -4.82 2.76
C PRO A 111 1.25 -3.69 3.80
N ILE A 112 0.36 -3.68 4.78
CA ILE A 112 0.33 -2.77 5.92
C ILE A 112 0.46 -3.60 7.18
N LYS A 113 1.61 -3.45 7.84
CA LYS A 113 1.86 -4.06 9.14
C LYS A 113 1.19 -3.20 10.20
N VAL A 114 0.23 -3.81 10.90
CA VAL A 114 -0.52 -3.17 11.97
C VAL A 114 0.36 -2.95 13.21
N MET A 115 1.39 -3.79 13.38
CA MET A 115 2.40 -3.67 14.42
C MET A 115 3.80 -3.96 13.86
N ASP A 116 4.80 -3.24 14.35
CA ASP A 116 6.19 -3.36 13.87
C ASP A 116 6.83 -4.69 14.24
N LYS A 117 6.46 -5.25 15.40
CA LYS A 117 6.98 -6.51 15.92
C LYS A 117 5.85 -7.37 16.47
N MET A 118 5.42 -8.34 15.67
CA MET A 118 4.55 -9.42 16.15
C MET A 118 5.39 -10.57 16.71
N ASN A 119 5.24 -10.83 18.01
CA ASN A 119 5.75 -12.06 18.63
C ASN A 119 4.90 -13.27 18.20
N SER A 120 5.39 -14.48 18.48
CA SER A 120 4.71 -15.72 18.04
C SER A 120 3.30 -15.86 18.61
N SER A 121 3.08 -15.47 19.87
CA SER A 121 1.76 -15.54 20.51
C SER A 121 0.74 -14.64 19.81
N LEU A 122 1.14 -13.41 19.44
CA LEU A 122 0.28 -12.49 18.71
C LEU A 122 -0.04 -12.95 17.29
N LYS A 123 0.87 -13.67 16.63
CA LYS A 123 0.59 -14.27 15.32
C LYS A 123 -0.44 -15.39 15.41
N ILE A 124 -0.31 -16.26 16.41
CA ILE A 124 -1.29 -17.33 16.66
C ILE A 124 -2.65 -16.71 16.97
N TYR A 125 -2.68 -15.69 17.82
CA TYR A 125 -3.92 -14.99 18.18
C TYR A 125 -4.54 -14.26 16.98
N TRP A 126 -3.73 -13.62 16.13
CA TRP A 126 -4.19 -13.02 14.88
C TRP A 126 -4.89 -14.04 13.98
N ASP A 127 -4.27 -15.20 13.79
CA ASP A 127 -4.81 -16.27 12.96
C ASP A 127 -6.10 -16.84 13.54
N GLU A 128 -6.16 -17.05 14.87
CA GLU A 128 -7.35 -17.53 15.58
C GLU A 128 -8.53 -16.57 15.42
N ILE A 129 -8.31 -15.28 15.67
CA ILE A 129 -9.36 -14.26 15.55
C ILE A 129 -9.80 -14.10 14.09
N LEU A 130 -8.87 -14.15 13.13
CA LEU A 130 -9.19 -14.07 11.71
C LEU A 130 -10.06 -15.25 11.27
N HIS A 131 -9.73 -16.45 11.74
CA HIS A 131 -10.54 -17.64 11.53
C HIS A 131 -11.94 -17.52 12.13
N ASN A 132 -12.05 -17.07 13.38
CA ASN A 132 -13.34 -16.88 14.05
C ASN A 132 -14.24 -15.87 13.33
N VAL A 133 -13.67 -14.79 12.80
CA VAL A 133 -14.42 -13.78 12.04
C VAL A 133 -14.79 -14.32 10.66
N PHE A 134 -13.89 -15.05 10.00
CA PHE A 134 -14.15 -15.70 8.72
C PHE A 134 -15.32 -16.71 8.79
N ASP A 135 -15.41 -17.50 9.86
CA ASP A 135 -16.44 -18.53 10.05
C ASP A 135 -17.83 -17.95 10.41
N GLN A 136 -17.95 -16.62 10.55
CA GLN A 136 -19.25 -15.99 10.79
C GLN A 136 -20.17 -16.15 9.57
N ASN A 137 -21.40 -16.61 9.81
CA ASN A 137 -22.37 -16.99 8.79
C ASN A 137 -23.00 -15.84 7.99
N PHE A 138 -22.52 -14.62 8.16
CA PHE A 138 -23.10 -13.43 7.53
C PHE A 138 -22.19 -12.79 6.47
N TRP A 139 -20.97 -13.29 6.27
CA TRP A 139 -20.11 -12.87 5.15
C TRP A 139 -20.47 -13.60 3.84
N THR A 140 -21.76 -13.57 3.48
CA THR A 140 -22.30 -14.28 2.32
C THR A 140 -22.44 -13.35 1.11
N ILE A 141 -22.68 -13.93 -0.06
CA ILE A 141 -22.93 -13.19 -1.31
C ILE A 141 -24.16 -12.30 -1.17
N GLU A 142 -25.23 -12.80 -0.56
CA GLU A 142 -26.53 -12.13 -0.45
C GLU A 142 -26.51 -10.94 0.51
N ARG A 143 -25.54 -10.91 1.42
CA ARG A 143 -25.36 -9.84 2.40
C ARG A 143 -24.38 -8.78 1.95
N TYR A 144 -23.74 -8.97 0.80
CA TYR A 144 -22.79 -8.00 0.29
C TYR A 144 -23.50 -6.69 -0.08
N ASP A 145 -22.97 -5.59 0.44
CA ASP A 145 -23.39 -4.23 0.12
C ASP A 145 -22.15 -3.36 -0.06
N SER A 146 -22.05 -2.66 -1.19
CA SER A 146 -20.84 -1.90 -1.55
C SER A 146 -20.52 -0.76 -0.59
N GLU A 147 -21.50 -0.27 0.18
CA GLU A 147 -21.33 0.84 1.11
C GLU A 147 -21.13 0.34 2.55
N GLU A 148 -22.04 -0.50 3.04
CA GLU A 148 -22.15 -0.84 4.47
C GLU A 148 -21.61 -2.24 4.82
N HIS A 149 -21.58 -3.17 3.86
CA HIS A 149 -21.21 -4.57 4.10
C HIS A 149 -20.29 -5.12 3.00
N ASN A 150 -19.03 -4.69 3.04
CA ASN A 150 -18.01 -4.90 2.01
C ASN A 150 -16.67 -5.35 2.62
N CYS A 151 -15.62 -5.37 1.81
CA CYS A 151 -14.26 -5.71 2.24
C CYS A 151 -13.78 -4.89 3.46
N TYR A 152 -14.16 -3.62 3.56
CA TYR A 152 -13.79 -2.78 4.70
C TYR A 152 -14.50 -3.20 5.98
N SER A 153 -15.79 -3.50 5.92
CA SER A 153 -16.51 -3.97 7.12
C SER A 153 -15.96 -5.31 7.61
N PHE A 154 -15.54 -6.20 6.71
CA PHE A 154 -14.86 -7.44 7.07
C PHE A 154 -13.56 -7.20 7.82
N VAL A 155 -12.66 -6.39 7.25
CA VAL A 155 -11.38 -6.09 7.90
C VAL A 155 -11.58 -5.31 9.20
N LEU A 156 -12.55 -4.39 9.27
CA LEU A 156 -12.89 -3.68 10.51
C LEU A 156 -13.43 -4.63 11.58
N ALA A 157 -14.30 -5.57 11.24
CA ALA A 157 -14.80 -6.57 12.17
C ALA A 157 -13.64 -7.40 12.74
N PHE A 158 -12.74 -7.86 11.88
CA PHE A 158 -11.53 -8.56 12.29
C PHE A 158 -10.66 -7.75 13.24
N LEU A 159 -10.28 -6.52 12.87
CA LEU A 159 -9.40 -5.70 13.69
C LEU A 159 -10.02 -5.34 15.04
N ARG A 160 -11.34 -5.11 15.10
CA ARG A 160 -12.07 -4.86 16.35
C ARG A 160 -12.06 -6.10 17.25
N SER A 161 -12.15 -7.29 16.69
CA SER A 161 -12.08 -8.56 17.44
C SER A 161 -10.69 -8.87 17.99
N LEU A 162 -9.63 -8.21 17.53
CA LEU A 162 -8.30 -8.34 18.13
C LEU A 162 -8.19 -7.65 19.50
N HIS A 163 -9.10 -6.71 19.82
CA HIS A 163 -9.09 -5.96 21.08
C HIS A 163 -7.74 -5.32 21.45
N LEU A 164 -6.98 -4.89 20.43
CA LEU A 164 -5.70 -4.20 20.62
C LEU A 164 -5.98 -2.71 20.80
N GLN A 165 -5.81 -2.19 22.02
CA GLN A 165 -6.08 -0.79 22.36
C GLN A 165 -5.34 0.22 21.47
N GLU A 166 -4.15 -0.15 20.96
CA GLU A 166 -3.37 0.67 20.02
C GLU A 166 -4.11 0.95 18.71
N LEU A 167 -5.11 0.12 18.37
CA LEU A 167 -5.90 0.25 17.15
C LEU A 167 -7.17 1.05 17.34
N ASP A 168 -7.66 1.21 18.57
CA ASP A 168 -8.94 1.89 18.86
C ASP A 168 -9.10 3.24 18.16
N PRO A 169 -8.08 4.13 18.06
CA PRO A 169 -8.20 5.40 17.35
C PRO A 169 -8.60 5.26 15.87
N TYR A 170 -8.38 4.09 15.28
CA TYR A 170 -8.41 3.85 13.84
C TYR A 170 -9.59 2.99 13.39
N LEU A 171 -10.31 2.36 14.34
CA LEU A 171 -11.34 1.36 14.05
C LEU A 171 -12.77 1.91 14.00
N TYR A 172 -12.95 3.24 14.03
CA TYR A 172 -14.29 3.84 14.07
C TYR A 172 -15.04 3.79 12.73
N SER A 173 -14.36 3.89 11.59
CA SER A 173 -15.03 3.92 10.27
C SER A 173 -14.10 3.50 9.13
N LYS A 174 -14.68 3.20 7.96
CA LYS A 174 -13.94 2.98 6.69
C LYS A 174 -12.97 4.12 6.38
N ASN A 175 -13.43 5.37 6.54
CA ASN A 175 -12.60 6.55 6.29
C ASN A 175 -11.45 6.67 7.29
N ASN A 176 -11.67 6.31 8.55
CA ASN A 176 -10.61 6.28 9.56
C ASN A 176 -9.61 5.15 9.30
N LEU A 177 -10.06 3.98 8.87
CA LEU A 177 -9.16 2.89 8.50
C LEU A 177 -8.28 3.29 7.30
N LEU A 178 -8.87 3.90 6.27
CA LEU A 178 -8.13 4.36 5.09
C LEU A 178 -7.15 5.50 5.41
N SER A 179 -7.57 6.49 6.20
CA SER A 179 -6.69 7.56 6.64
C SER A 179 -5.55 6.99 7.50
N THR A 180 -5.83 6.07 8.40
CA THR A 180 -4.81 5.44 9.26
C THR A 180 -3.84 4.57 8.48
N VAL A 181 -4.33 3.78 7.53
CA VAL A 181 -3.46 3.04 6.61
C VAL A 181 -2.46 3.97 5.93
N CYS A 182 -2.88 5.21 5.60
CA CYS A 182 -1.99 6.24 5.08
C CYS A 182 -1.05 6.87 6.12
N PHE A 183 -1.35 6.78 7.42
CA PHE A 183 -0.72 7.52 8.52
C PHE A 183 -0.01 6.68 9.60
N PHE A 184 -0.08 5.34 9.58
CA PHE A 184 0.72 4.51 10.49
C PHE A 184 2.20 4.91 10.34
N PRO A 185 2.89 5.40 11.38
CA PRO A 185 4.23 6.00 11.28
C PRO A 185 5.30 5.03 10.73
N SER A 186 5.07 3.73 10.89
CA SER A 186 5.91 2.65 10.37
C SER A 186 5.41 2.02 9.07
N SER A 187 4.20 2.39 8.63
CA SER A 187 3.63 1.87 7.39
C SER A 187 4.37 2.42 6.18
N ASN A 188 4.51 1.58 5.17
CA ASN A 188 5.09 1.95 3.89
C ASN A 188 4.27 3.02 3.12
N CYS A 189 3.25 3.65 3.70
CA CYS A 189 2.42 4.64 3.00
C CYS A 189 3.12 5.96 2.66
N CYS A 190 4.06 6.44 3.49
CA CYS A 190 5.00 7.49 3.09
C CYS A 190 5.83 7.09 1.85
N LYS A 191 6.07 5.78 1.66
CA LYS A 191 6.77 5.26 0.47
C LYS A 191 5.82 5.19 -0.72
N ILE A 192 4.54 4.85 -0.54
CA ILE A 192 3.56 4.82 -1.63
C ILE A 192 3.28 6.19 -2.19
N HIS A 193 3.01 7.20 -1.35
CA HIS A 193 2.72 8.54 -1.87
C HIS A 193 3.90 9.05 -2.69
N LYS A 194 5.12 8.91 -2.15
CA LYS A 194 6.37 9.23 -2.86
C LYS A 194 6.56 8.38 -4.11
N PHE A 195 6.18 7.10 -4.08
CA PHE A 195 6.34 6.17 -5.20
C PHE A 195 5.33 6.44 -6.33
N ILE A 196 4.05 6.65 -6.01
CA ILE A 196 3.00 7.07 -6.96
C ILE A 196 3.39 8.41 -7.57
N GLN A 197 3.78 9.40 -6.76
CA GLN A 197 4.29 10.67 -7.25
C GLN A 197 5.49 10.54 -8.17
N ALA A 198 6.43 9.65 -7.82
CA ALA A 198 7.61 9.38 -8.63
C ALA A 198 7.25 8.74 -9.98
N VAL A 199 6.22 7.89 -10.00
CA VAL A 199 5.67 7.26 -11.22
C VAL A 199 4.94 8.29 -12.08
N GLU A 200 4.10 9.13 -11.48
CA GLU A 200 3.37 10.18 -12.21
C GLU A 200 4.35 11.18 -12.84
N SER A 201 5.37 11.60 -12.08
CA SER A 201 6.42 12.50 -12.56
C SER A 201 7.23 11.87 -13.70
N SER A 202 7.55 10.58 -13.63
CA SER A 202 8.31 9.89 -14.67
C SER A 202 7.51 9.62 -15.94
N LYS A 203 6.19 9.42 -15.85
CA LYS A 203 5.28 9.23 -17.00
C LYS A 203 5.06 10.52 -17.80
N CYS A 204 5.08 11.67 -17.15
CA CYS A 204 4.79 12.94 -17.82
C CYS A 204 5.97 13.49 -18.65
N ASN A 205 7.19 12.92 -18.59
CA ASN A 205 8.42 13.56 -19.09
C ASN A 205 8.58 15.02 -18.59
N CYS A 206 7.87 15.39 -17.51
CA CYS A 206 7.69 16.75 -17.05
C CYS A 206 7.83 16.76 -15.54
N SER A 207 8.71 17.63 -15.05
CA SER A 207 9.01 17.84 -13.64
C SER A 207 7.75 18.27 -12.87
N ILE A 208 7.12 17.38 -12.11
CA ILE A 208 6.05 17.76 -11.19
C ILE A 208 6.67 18.15 -9.85
N LYS A 209 6.39 19.40 -9.44
CA LYS A 209 6.85 20.04 -8.22
C LYS A 209 6.25 19.34 -7.01
N LEU A 210 7.09 18.94 -6.06
CA LEU A 210 6.62 18.49 -4.75
C LEU A 210 7.19 19.40 -3.68
N HIS A 211 6.34 20.30 -3.19
CA HIS A 211 6.60 21.01 -1.95
C HIS A 211 6.66 19.98 -0.82
N SER A 212 7.85 19.75 -0.28
CA SER A 212 8.00 19.15 1.04
C SER A 212 7.30 20.08 2.04
N GLN A 213 6.14 19.68 2.57
CA GLN A 213 5.69 20.23 3.84
C GLN A 213 6.70 19.77 4.88
N GLY A 214 7.41 20.74 5.45
CA GLY A 214 8.36 20.53 6.54
C GLY A 214 7.66 20.37 7.87
#